data_AF-A0A8T4CHA3-F1
#
_entry.id   AF-A0A8T4CHA3-F1
#
_cell.length_a   1.000
_cell.length_b   1.000
_cell.length_c   1.000
_cell.angle_alpha   90.00
_cell.angle_beta   90.00
_cell.angle_gamma   90.00
#
_symmetry.space_group_name_H-M   'P 1'
#
loop_
_entity.id
_entity.type
_entity.pdbx_description
1 polymer ?
#
loop_
_entity_poly.entity_id
_entity_poly.type
_entity_poly.pdbx_seq_one_letter_code
_entity_poly.pdbx_strand_id
1 'polypeptide(L)' 'MGEFEYKQVIVFRSDLKLSKGKIAAQAGHAAVSAAQEAHKRYRGWWDVWL' A
#
# COMPACT_ATOMS: atom_id res chain seq x y z
N MET A 1 13.00 -7.39 -17.45
CA MET A 1 12.01 -6.95 -16.44
C MET A 1 12.19 -5.46 -16.30
N GLY A 2 11.14 -4.66 -16.56
CA GLY A 2 11.23 -3.22 -16.28
C GLY A 2 11.39 -3.02 -14.78
N GLU A 3 12.33 -2.18 -14.36
CA GLU A 3 12.47 -1.82 -12.95
C GLU A 3 11.25 -0.98 -12.53
N PHE A 4 10.58 -1.41 -11.45
CA PHE A 4 9.59 -0.58 -10.79
C PHE A 4 10.32 0.43 -9.92
N GLU A 5 10.48 1.66 -10.42
CA GLU A 5 11.14 2.74 -9.67
C GLU A 5 10.36 3.11 -8.39
N TYR A 6 9.04 2.93 -8.38
CA TYR A 6 8.16 3.21 -7.25
C TYR A 6 7.33 1.99 -6.86
N LYS A 7 7.11 1.80 -5.56
CA LYS A 7 6.25 0.75 -5.01
C LYS A 7 5.59 1.19 -3.70
N GLN A 8 4.44 0.61 -3.41
CA GLN A 8 3.82 0.68 -2.09
C GLN A 8 4.12 -0.60 -1.31
N VAL A 9 4.59 -0.47 -0.07
CA VAL A 9 4.87 -1.60 0.83
C VAL A 9 3.94 -1.51 2.03
N ILE A 10 3.26 -2.63 2.34
CA ILE A 10 2.36 -2.74 3.48
C ILE A 10 2.99 -3.67 4.50
N VAL A 11 3.24 -3.15 5.70
CA VAL A 11 3.88 -3.90 6.79
C VAL A 11 2.80 -4.41 7.74
N PHE A 12 2.89 -5.70 8.06
CA PHE A 12 1.96 -6.37 8.97
C PHE A 12 2.63 -6.70 10.30
N ARG A 13 1.85 -6.57 11.38
CA ARG A 13 2.17 -7.13 12.69
C ARG A 13 1.93 -8.64 12.68
N SER A 14 3.01 -9.42 12.67
CA SER A 14 2.96 -10.90 12.65
C SER A 14 2.46 -11.49 13.98
N ASP A 15 2.62 -10.76 15.08
CA ASP A 15 2.25 -11.19 16.43
C ASP A 15 0.73 -11.29 16.64
N LEU A 16 -0.06 -10.57 15.84
CA LEU A 16 -1.53 -10.52 15.94
C LEU A 16 -2.25 -11.78 15.42
N LYS A 17 -1.53 -12.72 14.78
CA LYS A 17 -2.06 -14.00 14.25
C LYS A 17 -3.37 -13.83 13.47
N LEU A 18 -3.44 -12.81 12.61
CA LEU A 18 -4.65 -12.50 11.84
C LEU A 18 -4.97 -13.61 10.83
N SER A 19 -6.26 -13.86 10.61
CA SER A 19 -6.70 -14.75 9.54
C SER A 19 -6.37 -14.16 8.17
N LYS A 20 -6.22 -15.01 7.15
CA LYS A 20 -5.92 -14.57 5.77
C LYS A 20 -6.90 -13.50 5.26
N GLY A 21 -8.19 -13.68 5.54
CA GLY A 21 -9.22 -12.69 5.17
C GLY A 21 -9.04 -11.34 5.87
N LYS A 22 -8.69 -11.33 7.16
CA LYS A 22 -8.40 -10.08 7.88
C LYS A 22 -7.12 -9.41 7.37
N ILE A 23 -6.07 -10.18 7.05
CA ILE A 23 -4.85 -9.64 6.43
C ILE A 23 -5.18 -8.95 5.10
N ALA A 24 -5.97 -9.60 4.24
CA ALA A 24 -6.37 -9.03 2.94
C ALA A 24 -7.19 -7.75 3.09
N ALA A 25 -8.18 -7.73 4.00
CA ALA A 25 -8.97 -6.53 4.26
C ALA A 25 -8.11 -5.36 4.76
N GLN A 26 -7.21 -5.62 5.72
CA GLN A 26 -6.29 -4.61 6.25
C GLN A 26 -5.26 -4.15 5.21
N ALA A 27 -4.81 -5.03 4.32
CA ALA A 27 -3.99 -4.65 3.17
C ALA A 27 -4.73 -3.66 2.27
N GLY A 28 -5.99 -3.95 1.95
CA GLY A 28 -6.83 -3.06 1.16
C GLY A 28 -7.01 -1.68 1.81
N HIS A 29 -7.28 -1.64 3.12
CA HIS A 29 -7.39 -0.39 3.87
C HIS A 29 -6.09 0.42 3.83
N ALA A 30 -4.96 -0.21 4.16
CA ALA A 30 -3.66 0.45 4.15
C ALA A 30 -3.28 0.95 2.75
N ALA A 31 -3.53 0.13 1.72
CA ALA A 31 -3.25 0.47 0.33
C ALA A 31 -4.01 1.73 -0.09
N VAL A 32 -5.34 1.73 0.05
CA VAL A 32 -6.19 2.85 -0.38
C VAL A 32 -5.90 4.11 0.42
N SER A 33 -5.77 4.01 1.75
CA SER A 33 -5.50 5.18 2.58
C SER A 33 -4.16 5.84 2.25
N ALA A 34 -3.08 5.06 2.13
CA ALA A 34 -1.76 5.60 1.80
C ALA A 34 -1.71 6.13 0.35
N ALA A 35 -2.40 5.47 -0.58
CA ALA A 35 -2.44 5.92 -1.96
C ALA A 35 -3.26 7.23 -2.10
N GLN A 36 -4.39 7.37 -1.38
CA GLN A 36 -5.13 8.65 -1.32
C GLN A 36 -4.30 9.79 -0.72
N GLU A 37 -3.48 9.50 0.29
CA GLU A 37 -2.55 10.47 0.86
C GLU A 37 -1.48 10.89 -0.15
N ALA A 38 -0.89 9.92 -0.87
CA ALA A 38 0.06 10.19 -1.95
C ALA A 38 -0.58 11.03 -3.07
N HIS A 39 -1.80 10.72 -3.48
CA HIS A 39 -2.54 11.51 -4.48
C HIS A 39 -2.71 12.99 -4.06
N LYS A 40 -2.97 13.24 -2.76
CA LYS A 40 -3.22 14.60 -2.24
C LYS A 40 -1.94 15.40 -1.98
N ARG A 41 -0.89 14.76 -1.46
CA ARG A 41 0.31 15.46 -0.97
C ARG A 41 1.57 15.21 -1.80
N TYR A 42 1.61 14.12 -2.55
CA TYR A 42 2.78 13.65 -3.31
C TYR A 42 2.38 13.23 -4.72
N ARG A 43 1.67 14.13 -5.44
CA ARG A 43 1.04 13.84 -6.73
C ARG A 43 2.00 13.21 -7.75
N GLY A 44 3.25 13.70 -7.82
CA GLY A 44 4.26 13.15 -8.70
C GLY A 44 4.59 11.68 -8.42
N TRP A 45 4.64 11.25 -7.14
CA TRP A 45 4.85 9.85 -6.78
C TRP A 45 3.66 8.98 -7.16
N TRP A 46 2.44 9.50 -6.97
CA TRP A 46 1.22 8.82 -7.37
C TRP A 46 1.20 8.57 -8.89
N ASP A 47 1.54 9.59 -9.69
CA ASP A 47 1.47 9.51 -11.15
C ASP A 47 2.49 8.55 -11.78
N VAL A 48 3.67 8.35 -11.16
CA VAL A 48 4.69 7.40 -11.65
C VAL A 48 4.54 5.99 -11.07
N TRP A 49 3.75 5.83 -10.00
CA TRP A 49 3.50 4.54 -9.37
C TRP A 49 2.33 3.77 -10.00
N LEU A 50 1.32 4.48 -10.52
CA LEU A 50 0.11 3.93 -11.15
C LEU A 50 0.27 3.76 -12.66
#